data_AF-A0A950CDP1-F1
#
_entry.id   AF-A0A950CDP1-F1
#
_cell.length_a   1.000
_cell.length_b   1.000
_cell.length_c   1.000
_cell.angle_alpha   90.00
_cell.angle_beta   90.00
_cell.angle_gamma   90.00
#
_symmetry.space_group_name_H-M   'P 1'
#
loop_
_entity.id
_entity.type
_entity.pdbx_description
1 polymer ?
#
loop_
_entity_poly.entity_id
_entity_poly.type
_entity_poly.pdbx_seq_one_letter_code
_entity_poly.pdbx_strand_id
1 'polypeptide(L)'
;DWVVKLIDVYRAEVAGEPALGGYQLPVAMAILRGRYREDLGVAKPVKPDTPLTYRFALPTTNHVFLPGHRIMVQVQSAWFPLYDRNPQKFVPNIFFAKPEDYQKATERVYHAAGKASFVELPVVSPSASR
;
A
#
# COMPACT_ATOMS: atom_id res chain seq x y z
N ASP A 1 -5.19 5.50 7.57
CA ASP A 1 -4.41 5.65 6.33
C ASP A 1 -4.37 4.32 5.61
N TRP A 2 -4.03 4.30 4.32
CA TRP A 2 -3.84 3.08 3.54
C TRP A 2 -2.44 3.09 2.94
N VAL A 3 -1.56 2.25 3.47
CA VAL A 3 -0.22 1.99 2.95
C VAL A 3 -0.29 0.76 2.06
N VAL A 4 0.21 0.86 0.84
CA VAL A 4 0.29 -0.25 -0.11
C VAL A 4 1.72 -0.38 -0.60
N LYS A 5 2.24 -1.61 -0.60
CA LYS A 5 3.59 -1.95 -1.04
C LYS A 5 3.53 -3.02 -2.13
N LEU A 6 4.17 -2.77 -3.25
CA LEU A 6 4.53 -3.77 -4.26
C LEU A 6 5.93 -4.28 -3.96
N ILE A 7 6.06 -5.59 -3.80
CA ILE A 7 7.26 -6.24 -3.28
C ILE A 7 7.70 -7.35 -4.24
N ASP A 8 9.00 -7.39 -4.52
CA ASP A 8 9.67 -8.54 -5.12
C ASP A 8 10.22 -9.44 -4.01
N VAL A 9 9.66 -10.64 -3.91
CA VAL A 9 10.14 -11.67 -2.99
C VAL A 9 11.17 -12.52 -3.70
N TYR A 10 12.40 -12.46 -3.21
CA TYR A 10 13.51 -13.22 -3.76
C TYR A 10 13.30 -14.71 -3.55
N ARG A 11 14.07 -15.52 -4.29
CA ARG A 11 14.09 -16.98 -4.10
C ARG A 11 14.40 -17.32 -2.65
N ALA A 12 13.91 -18.46 -2.17
CA ALA A 12 14.16 -18.93 -0.80
C ALA A 12 15.66 -19.04 -0.49
N GLU A 13 16.49 -19.30 -1.49
CA GLU A 13 17.94 -19.36 -1.40
C GLU A 13 18.56 -18.52 -2.51
N VAL A 14 19.58 -17.73 -2.16
CA VAL A 14 20.38 -16.92 -3.09
C VAL A 14 21.84 -17.32 -2.92
N ALA A 15 22.41 -17.99 -3.92
CA ALA A 15 23.79 -18.49 -3.87
C ALA A 15 24.78 -17.33 -3.73
N GLY A 16 25.74 -17.45 -2.81
CA GLY A 16 26.70 -16.39 -2.49
C GLY A 16 26.15 -15.28 -1.58
N GLU A 17 24.83 -15.16 -1.44
CA GLU A 17 24.17 -14.13 -0.61
C GLU A 17 23.02 -14.72 0.23
N PRO A 18 23.30 -15.64 1.17
CA PRO A 18 22.26 -16.36 1.91
C PRO A 18 21.32 -15.45 2.71
N ALA A 19 21.78 -14.26 3.11
CA ALA A 19 20.96 -13.25 3.79
C ALA A 19 19.81 -12.71 2.92
N LEU A 20 19.88 -12.88 1.60
CA LEU A 20 18.82 -12.46 0.66
C LEU A 20 17.81 -13.59 0.37
N GLY A 21 17.98 -14.77 0.96
CA GLY A 21 17.01 -15.86 0.86
C GLY A 21 15.62 -15.43 1.38
N GLY A 22 14.63 -15.40 0.49
CA GLY A 22 13.26 -14.97 0.80
C GLY A 22 13.11 -13.47 1.13
N TYR A 23 14.13 -12.67 0.84
CA TYR A 23 14.09 -11.23 1.09
C TYR A 23 12.93 -10.56 0.34
N GLN A 24 12.24 -9.65 1.02
CA GLN A 24 11.05 -8.96 0.52
C GLN A 24 11.42 -7.53 0.15
N LEU A 25 11.92 -7.32 -1.07
CA LEU A 25 12.35 -6.01 -1.56
C LEU A 25 11.13 -5.17 -2.00
N PRO A 26 10.78 -4.06 -1.33
CA PRO A 26 9.73 -3.17 -1.80
C PRO A 26 10.21 -2.39 -3.03
N VAL A 27 9.61 -2.65 -4.19
CA VAL A 27 9.96 -1.99 -5.47
C VAL A 27 9.15 -0.71 -5.71
N ALA A 28 7.98 -0.59 -5.07
CA ALA A 28 7.17 0.63 -5.04
C ALA A 28 6.25 0.62 -3.81
N MET A 29 6.13 1.74 -3.11
CA MET A 29 5.26 1.84 -1.93
C MET A 29 4.81 3.28 -1.69
N ALA A 30 3.56 3.45 -1.27
CA ALA A 30 2.99 4.74 -0.93
C ALA A 30 1.95 4.61 0.18
N ILE A 31 1.60 5.75 0.75
CA ILE A 31 0.51 5.91 1.70
C ILE A 31 -0.51 6.91 1.16
N LEU A 32 -1.79 6.59 1.28
CA LEU A 32 -2.88 7.53 1.07
C LEU A 32 -3.62 7.77 2.38
N ARG A 33 -3.78 9.04 2.74
CA ARG A 33 -4.58 9.44 3.88
C ARG A 33 -6.06 9.48 3.52
N GLY A 34 -6.83 8.58 4.13
CA GLY A 34 -8.17 8.21 3.64
C GLY A 34 -9.21 9.35 3.58
N ARG A 35 -9.04 10.41 4.37
CA ARG A 35 -9.90 11.61 4.31
C ARG A 35 -9.78 12.39 2.99
N TYR A 36 -8.77 12.09 2.17
CA TYR A 36 -8.51 12.73 0.87
C TYR A 36 -8.77 11.80 -0.31
N ARG A 37 -9.52 10.70 -0.12
CA ARG A 37 -9.74 9.69 -1.18
C ARG A 37 -10.48 10.20 -2.41
N GLU A 38 -11.21 11.31 -2.30
CA GLU A 38 -11.98 11.92 -3.40
C GLU A 38 -11.25 13.10 -4.03
N ASP A 39 -10.59 13.89 -3.19
CA ASP A 39 -9.94 15.13 -3.54
C ASP A 39 -8.81 15.38 -2.54
N LEU A 40 -7.60 15.65 -3.04
CA LEU A 40 -6.43 15.91 -2.20
C LEU A 40 -6.51 17.28 -1.48
N GLY A 41 -7.30 18.22 -1.99
CA GLY A 41 -7.55 19.52 -1.40
C GLY A 41 -8.69 19.55 -0.37
N VAL A 42 -9.59 18.56 -0.40
CA VAL A 42 -10.81 18.56 0.43
C VAL A 42 -10.89 17.32 1.32
N ALA A 43 -10.69 17.52 2.61
CA ALA A 43 -10.86 16.48 3.62
C ALA A 43 -12.33 16.13 3.85
N LYS A 44 -12.67 14.83 3.81
CA LYS A 44 -14.00 14.30 4.14
C LYS A 44 -13.93 13.11 5.09
N PRO A 45 -14.92 12.92 5.99
CA PRO A 45 -14.99 11.72 6.81
C PRO A 45 -15.16 10.46 5.95
N VAL A 46 -14.59 9.36 6.42
CA VAL A 46 -14.78 8.03 5.81
C VAL A 46 -15.98 7.37 6.52
N LYS A 47 -16.96 6.91 5.74
CA LYS A 47 -18.14 6.23 6.30
C LYS A 47 -17.72 4.88 6.92
N PRO A 48 -18.01 4.62 8.21
CA PRO A 48 -17.71 3.34 8.84
C PRO A 48 -18.39 2.16 8.13
N ASP A 49 -17.75 0.99 8.20
CA ASP A 49 -18.28 -0.31 7.74
C ASP A 49 -18.79 -0.35 6.29
N THR A 50 -18.38 0.62 5.49
CA THR A 50 -18.78 0.75 4.09
C THR A 50 -17.55 0.54 3.21
N PRO A 51 -17.55 -0.44 2.30
CA PRO A 51 -16.46 -0.59 1.36
C PRO A 51 -16.42 0.62 0.43
N LEU A 52 -15.29 1.33 0.43
CA LEU A 52 -15.06 2.54 -0.36
C LEU A 52 -13.84 2.33 -1.25
N THR A 53 -13.88 2.92 -2.45
CA THR A 53 -12.76 2.84 -3.39
C THR A 53 -11.67 3.83 -2.99
N TYR A 54 -10.43 3.35 -3.01
CA TYR A 54 -9.22 4.17 -2.89
C TYR A 54 -8.40 3.96 -4.16
N ARG A 55 -8.13 5.04 -4.89
CA ARG A 55 -7.33 5.03 -6.12
C ARG A 55 -6.21 6.05 -5.99
N PHE A 56 -4.97 5.57 -6.05
CA PHE A 56 -3.77 6.41 -6.01
C PHE A 56 -2.62 5.67 -6.70
N ALA A 57 -1.68 6.43 -7.26
CA ALA A 57 -0.51 5.87 -7.92
C ALA A 57 0.55 5.48 -6.88
N LEU A 58 1.26 4.38 -7.16
CA LEU A 58 2.53 4.07 -6.49
C LEU A 58 3.69 4.75 -7.24
N PRO A 59 4.86 4.92 -6.60
CA PRO A 59 6.05 5.41 -7.28
C PRO A 59 6.36 4.58 -8.53
N THR A 60 6.78 5.25 -9.60
CA THR A 60 7.22 4.57 -10.83
C THR A 60 8.41 3.67 -10.55
N THR A 61 8.40 2.48 -11.12
CA THR A 61 9.50 1.52 -11.03
C THR A 61 9.76 0.89 -12.39
N ASN A 62 11.02 0.58 -12.67
CA ASN A 62 11.44 -0.18 -13.84
C ASN A 62 12.13 -1.44 -13.33
N HIS A 63 11.34 -2.49 -13.09
CA HIS A 63 11.78 -3.69 -12.38
C HIS A 63 11.38 -4.95 -13.16
N VAL A 64 12.19 -5.99 -13.05
CA VAL A 64 11.90 -7.32 -13.59
C VAL A 64 11.82 -8.30 -12.44
N PHE A 65 10.65 -8.90 -12.24
CA PHE A 65 10.48 -10.01 -11.31
C PHE A 65 11.06 -11.27 -11.97
N LEU A 66 12.23 -11.71 -11.50
CA LEU A 66 12.97 -12.82 -12.12
C LEU A 66 12.28 -14.17 -11.91
N PRO A 67 12.58 -15.19 -12.74
CA PRO A 67 12.10 -16.55 -12.50
C PRO A 67 12.44 -17.02 -11.08
N GLY A 68 11.48 -17.65 -10.42
CA GLY A 68 11.60 -18.11 -9.02
C GLY A 68 11.32 -17.04 -7.96
N HIS A 69 11.21 -15.76 -8.34
CA HIS A 69 10.71 -14.71 -7.46
C HIS A 69 9.17 -14.73 -7.39
N ARG A 70 8.60 -13.96 -6.46
CA ARG A 70 7.15 -13.78 -6.33
C ARG A 70 6.79 -12.31 -6.23
N ILE A 71 5.68 -11.95 -6.86
CA ILE A 71 5.03 -10.66 -6.63
C ILE A 71 4.27 -10.75 -5.30
N MET A 72 4.55 -9.83 -4.38
CA MET A 72 3.84 -9.69 -3.12
C MET A 72 3.22 -8.30 -3.02
N VAL A 73 2.04 -8.24 -2.41
CA VAL A 73 1.41 -6.98 -2.01
C VAL A 73 1.19 -7.01 -0.50
N GLN A 74 1.68 -5.97 0.19
CA GLN A 74 1.37 -5.74 1.60
C GLN A 74 0.48 -4.51 1.75
N VAL A 75 -0.50 -4.59 2.65
CA VAL A 75 -1.40 -3.48 3.00
C VAL A 75 -1.40 -3.30 4.51
N GLN A 76 -1.27 -2.05 4.96
CA GLN A 76 -1.30 -1.68 6.39
C GLN A 76 -1.84 -0.26 6.57
N SER A 77 -2.18 0.13 7.80
CA SER A 77 -2.86 1.43 8.08
C SER A 77 -2.06 2.41 8.93
N ALA A 78 -0.78 2.11 9.18
CA ALA A 78 0.16 2.99 9.86
C ALA A 78 1.58 2.78 9.31
N TRP A 79 2.40 3.83 9.30
CA TRP A 79 3.81 3.76 8.88
C TRP A 79 4.69 4.68 9.73
N PHE A 80 4.82 4.29 11.00
CA PHE A 80 5.44 5.08 12.04
C PHE A 80 6.96 4.81 12.14
N PRO A 81 7.80 5.79 12.52
CA PRO A 81 7.50 7.20 12.80
C PRO A 81 7.53 8.12 11.58
N LEU A 82 7.75 7.56 10.38
CA LEU A 82 7.88 8.35 9.15
C LEU A 82 6.63 9.20 8.86
N TYR A 83 5.44 8.61 9.03
CA TYR A 83 4.16 9.31 8.96
C TYR A 83 3.50 9.38 10.34
N ASP A 84 2.86 10.50 10.63
CA ASP A 84 2.04 10.68 11.83
C ASP A 84 0.89 9.66 11.86
N ARG A 85 0.51 9.23 13.06
CA ARG A 85 -0.57 8.26 13.22
C ARG A 85 -1.89 8.90 12.81
N ASN A 86 -2.63 8.25 11.92
CA ASN A 86 -4.02 8.62 11.68
C ASN A 86 -4.87 8.21 12.91
N PRO A 87 -5.66 9.12 13.52
CA PRO A 87 -6.48 8.81 14.69
C PRO A 87 -7.55 7.73 14.46
N GLN A 88 -7.84 7.38 13.20
CA GLN A 88 -8.97 6.53 12.79
C GLN A 88 -10.34 7.10 13.19
N LYS A 89 -10.38 8.39 13.53
CA LYS A 89 -11.55 9.24 13.77
C LYS A 89 -11.37 10.52 12.97
N PHE A 90 -12.43 10.99 12.33
CA PHE A 90 -12.36 12.26 11.61
C PHE A 90 -12.27 13.42 12.61
N VAL A 91 -11.16 14.16 12.54
CA VAL A 91 -10.93 15.41 13.27
C VAL A 91 -10.65 16.53 12.28
N PRO A 92 -10.96 17.81 12.59
CA PRO A 92 -10.72 18.91 11.66
C PRO A 92 -9.27 18.97 11.17
N ASN A 93 -8.29 18.78 12.06
CA ASN A 93 -6.87 18.78 11.73
C ASN A 93 -6.12 17.74 12.57
N ILE A 94 -5.39 16.82 11.92
CA ILE A 94 -4.69 15.70 12.59
C ILE A 94 -3.49 16.19 13.39
N PHE A 95 -2.86 17.31 13.00
CA PHE A 95 -1.77 17.91 13.78
C PHE A 95 -2.18 18.28 15.21
N PHE A 96 -3.48 18.51 15.43
CA PHE A 96 -4.05 18.84 16.74
C PHE A 96 -4.91 17.70 17.31
N ALA A 97 -4.77 16.47 16.80
CA ALA A 97 -5.48 15.31 17.33
C ALA A 97 -5.09 15.07 18.79
N LYS A 98 -6.09 14.98 19.67
CA LYS A 98 -5.88 14.76 21.10
C LYS A 98 -5.71 13.27 21.41
N PRO A 99 -5.15 12.89 22.56
CA PRO A 99 -5.03 11.48 22.96
C PRO A 99 -6.34 10.69 22.84
N GLU A 100 -7.47 11.30 23.19
CA GLU A 100 -8.81 10.71 23.13
C GLU A 100 -9.39 10.58 21.70
N ASP A 101 -8.77 11.19 20.69
CA ASP A 101 -9.20 11.05 19.30
C ASP A 101 -8.69 9.76 18.66
N TYR A 102 -7.62 9.17 19.21
CA TYR A 102 -7.04 7.94 18.69
C TYR A 102 -7.87 6.74 19.12
N GLN A 103 -8.48 6.06 18.15
CA GLN A 103 -9.25 4.85 18.39
C GLN A 103 -8.71 3.69 17.59
N LYS A 104 -8.88 2.47 18.11
CA LYS A 104 -8.67 1.26 17.30
C LYS A 104 -9.77 1.19 16.25
N ALA A 105 -9.44 0.73 15.06
CA ALA A 105 -10.44 0.29 14.09
C ALA A 105 -10.05 -1.04 13.45
N THR A 106 -11.05 -1.72 12.91
CA THR A 106 -10.88 -2.96 12.16
C THR A 106 -10.89 -2.62 10.68
N GLU A 107 -9.77 -2.88 10.02
CA GLU A 107 -9.60 -2.61 8.60
C GLU A 107 -9.94 -3.87 7.80
N ARG A 108 -10.55 -3.71 6.62
CA ARG A 108 -10.90 -4.82 5.74
C ARG A 108 -10.58 -4.50 4.29
N VAL A 109 -9.73 -5.33 3.68
CA VAL A 109 -9.44 -5.28 2.24
C VAL A 109 -10.33 -6.30 1.53
N TYR A 110 -11.16 -5.83 0.59
CA TYR A 110 -12.06 -6.69 -0.16
C TYR A 110 -11.38 -7.20 -1.43
N HIS A 111 -11.53 -8.50 -1.72
CA HIS A 111 -10.94 -9.16 -2.88
C HIS A 111 -11.90 -10.17 -3.53
N ALA A 112 -13.21 -9.97 -3.34
CA ALA A 112 -14.28 -10.81 -3.92
C ALA A 112 -14.80 -10.23 -5.24
N ALA A 113 -15.46 -11.05 -6.05
CA ALA A 113 -16.09 -10.61 -7.30
C ALA A 113 -17.01 -9.39 -7.09
N GLY A 114 -16.91 -8.40 -7.97
CA GLY A 114 -17.62 -7.11 -7.85
C GLY A 114 -17.03 -6.11 -6.85
N LYS A 115 -16.08 -6.51 -6.00
CA LYS A 115 -15.35 -5.64 -5.04
C LYS A 115 -13.86 -6.01 -4.95
N ALA A 116 -13.27 -6.43 -6.07
CA ALA A 116 -11.90 -6.93 -6.09
C ALA A 116 -10.90 -5.77 -6.05
N SER A 117 -10.15 -5.65 -4.95
CA SER A 117 -8.97 -4.80 -4.89
C SER A 117 -7.87 -5.36 -5.80
N PHE A 118 -7.12 -4.49 -6.48
CA PHE A 118 -6.00 -4.88 -7.33
C PHE A 118 -4.91 -3.80 -7.31
N VAL A 119 -3.70 -4.20 -7.72
CA VAL A 119 -2.62 -3.30 -8.09
C VAL A 119 -2.50 -3.36 -9.62
N GLU A 120 -2.66 -2.22 -10.28
CA GLU A 120 -2.52 -2.10 -11.73
C GLU A 120 -1.02 -2.08 -12.08
N LEU A 121 -0.53 -3.12 -12.76
CA LEU A 121 0.87 -3.22 -13.16
C LEU A 121 1.03 -2.77 -14.63
N PRO A 122 1.93 -1.83 -14.93
CA PRO A 122 2.26 -1.45 -16.30
C PRO A 122 3.18 -2.50 -16.95
N VAL A 123 2.64 -3.70 -17.19
CA VAL A 123 3.40 -4.82 -17.76
C VAL A 123 3.79 -4.49 -19.20
N VAL A 124 5.09 -4.53 -19.49
CA VAL A 124 5.64 -4.35 -20.84
C VAL A 124 6.08 -5.69 -21.41
N SER A 125 5.88 -5.89 -22.72
CA SER A 125 6.47 -7.03 -23.42
C SER A 125 7.98 -6.79 -23.60
N PRO A 126 8.82 -7.82 -23.49
CA PRO A 126 10.22 -7.71 -23.91
C PRO A 126 10.26 -7.22 -25.36
N SER A 127 11.09 -6.23 -25.68
CA SER A 127 11.34 -5.90 -27.07
C SER A 127 11.93 -7.13 -27.75
N ALA A 128 11.39 -7.53 -28.91
CA ALA A 128 12.09 -8.48 -29.76
C ALA A 128 13.52 -7.97 -29.97
N SER A 129 14.52 -8.76 -29.57
CA SER A 129 15.92 -8.44 -29.78
C SER A 129 16.12 -8.11 -31.27
N ARG A 130 16.60 -6.90 -31.55
CA ARG A 130 17.18 -6.61 -32.86
C ARG A 130 18.50 -7.34 -33.01
#